data_AF-A0A928ZIA5-F1
#
_entry.id   AF-A0A928ZIA5-F1
#
_cell.length_a   1.000
_cell.length_b   1.000
_cell.length_c   1.000
_cell.angle_alpha   90.00
_cell.angle_beta   90.00
_cell.angle_gamma   90.00
#
_symmetry.space_group_name_H-M   'P 1'
#
loop_
_entity.id
_entity.type
_entity.pdbx_description
1 polymer ?
#
loop_
_entity_poly.entity_id
_entity_poly.type
_entity_poly.pdbx_seq_one_letter_code
_entity_poly.pdbx_strand_id
1 'polypeptide(L)'
;MADAIQNVDIDTTISALQGDLTSIPTDQAMAVIDSWQQQLSGTDIAEDLGELKQAIASRDTATISEILVDLGEDTRDASANASGNVATKVQRLGELLSQAGNSLK
;
A
#
# COMPACT_ATOMS: atom_id res chain seq x y z
N MET A 1 -11.78 -7.03 -23.44
CA MET A 1 -12.47 -5.73 -23.30
C MET A 1 -12.47 -5.41 -21.81
N ALA A 2 -11.89 -4.25 -21.48
CA ALA A 2 -11.94 -3.48 -20.24
C ALA A 2 -12.45 -4.17 -18.96
N ASP A 3 -11.57 -4.64 -18.07
CA ASP A 3 -11.88 -4.80 -16.62
C ASP A 3 -10.63 -4.96 -15.71
N ALA A 4 -9.40 -4.77 -16.21
CA ALA A 4 -8.20 -5.01 -15.40
C ALA A 4 -7.87 -3.89 -14.38
N ILE A 5 -8.65 -2.80 -14.37
CA ILE A 5 -8.45 -1.65 -13.46
C ILE A 5 -9.63 -1.54 -12.45
N GLN A 6 -10.64 -2.41 -12.51
CA GLN A 6 -11.86 -2.24 -11.71
C GLN A 6 -11.79 -2.75 -10.27
N ASN A 7 -10.79 -3.55 -9.88
CA ASN A 7 -10.89 -4.23 -8.58
C ASN A 7 -9.53 -4.67 -8.00
N VAL A 8 -8.50 -3.81 -8.00
CA VAL A 8 -7.67 -3.88 -6.79
C VAL A 8 -8.64 -3.53 -5.70
N ASP A 9 -8.88 -4.52 -4.88
CA ASP A 9 -9.87 -4.49 -3.83
C ASP A 9 -9.26 -3.58 -2.75
N ILE A 10 -9.15 -2.29 -3.07
CA ILE A 10 -8.62 -1.24 -2.19
C ILE A 10 -9.44 -1.31 -0.91
N ASP A 11 -10.71 -1.63 -1.00
CA ASP A 11 -11.59 -1.89 0.14
C ASP A 11 -11.16 -3.14 0.94
N THR A 12 -10.77 -4.25 0.30
CA THR A 12 -10.19 -5.42 1.00
C THR A 12 -8.82 -5.10 1.59
N THR A 13 -8.00 -4.31 0.90
CA THR A 13 -6.68 -3.89 1.39
C THR A 13 -6.85 -2.95 2.59
N ILE A 14 -7.73 -1.96 2.49
CA ILE A 14 -8.15 -1.08 3.57
C ILE A 14 -8.71 -1.89 4.74
N SER A 15 -9.54 -2.90 4.48
CA SER A 15 -10.11 -3.75 5.54
C SER A 15 -9.07 -4.64 6.21
N ALA A 16 -8.11 -5.16 5.45
CA ALA A 16 -6.99 -5.93 5.97
C ALA A 16 -6.05 -5.05 6.82
N LEU A 17 -5.76 -3.83 6.34
CA LEU A 17 -4.91 -2.85 7.02
C LEU A 17 -5.60 -2.17 8.22
N GLN A 18 -6.93 -2.07 8.21
CA GLN A 18 -7.72 -1.67 9.39
C GLN A 18 -7.73 -2.75 10.48
N GLY A 19 -7.44 -4.00 10.11
CA GLY A 19 -7.15 -5.06 11.06
C GLY A 19 -5.70 -4.99 11.59
N ASP A 20 -5.31 -5.98 12.38
CA ASP A 20 -3.90 -6.14 12.76
C ASP A 20 -3.07 -6.43 11.50
N LEU A 21 -2.24 -5.48 11.06
CA LEU A 21 -1.30 -5.70 9.96
C LEU A 21 -0.35 -6.88 10.22
N THR A 22 -0.06 -7.13 11.49
CA THR A 22 0.72 -8.28 11.95
C THR A 22 0.00 -9.62 11.72
N SER A 23 -1.34 -9.59 11.55
CA SER A 23 -2.16 -10.75 11.18
C SER A 23 -2.27 -10.96 9.67
N ILE A 24 -1.81 -10.03 8.84
CA ILE A 24 -1.81 -10.23 7.38
C ILE A 24 -0.70 -11.24 7.05
N PRO A 25 -1.04 -12.36 6.39
CA PRO A 25 -0.03 -13.29 5.91
C PRO A 25 0.94 -12.58 4.95
N THR A 26 2.23 -12.85 5.07
CA THR A 26 3.26 -12.29 4.18
C THR A 26 2.93 -12.51 2.70
N ASP A 27 2.41 -13.69 2.34
CA ASP A 27 2.00 -14.00 0.96
C ASP A 27 0.86 -13.09 0.46
N GLN A 28 -0.09 -12.77 1.34
CA GLN A 28 -1.19 -11.87 1.02
C GLN A 28 -0.70 -10.42 0.89
N ALA A 29 0.19 -10.00 1.79
CA ALA A 29 0.83 -8.69 1.69
C ALA A 29 1.61 -8.54 0.37
N MET A 30 2.39 -9.56 -0.03
CA MET A 30 3.11 -9.53 -1.29
C MET A 30 2.18 -9.49 -2.51
N ALA A 31 1.08 -10.25 -2.51
CA ALA A 31 0.11 -10.24 -3.61
C ALA A 31 -0.60 -8.89 -3.77
N VAL A 32 -0.90 -8.23 -2.64
CA VAL A 32 -1.41 -6.85 -2.63
C VAL A 32 -0.35 -5.93 -3.22
N ILE A 33 0.88 -5.96 -2.70
CA ILE A 33 1.98 -5.10 -3.19
C ILE A 33 2.21 -5.27 -4.70
N ASP A 34 2.27 -6.50 -5.23
CA ASP A 34 2.43 -6.74 -6.67
C ASP A 34 1.29 -6.13 -7.50
N SER A 35 0.04 -6.23 -7.02
CA SER A 35 -1.10 -5.64 -7.70
C SER A 35 -1.01 -4.11 -7.73
N TRP A 36 -0.56 -3.51 -6.63
CA TRP A 36 -0.34 -2.08 -6.53
C TRP A 36 0.82 -1.60 -7.42
N GLN A 37 1.95 -2.32 -7.45
CA GLN A 37 3.06 -2.03 -8.35
C GLN A 37 2.64 -2.04 -9.83
N GLN A 38 1.74 -2.96 -10.22
CA GLN A 38 1.23 -3.00 -11.59
C GLN A 38 0.35 -1.80 -11.93
N GLN A 39 -0.48 -1.34 -10.99
CA GLN A 39 -1.38 -0.22 -11.21
C GLN A 39 -0.68 1.14 -11.18
N LEU A 40 0.27 1.27 -10.27
CA LEU A 40 1.08 2.47 -10.08
C LEU A 40 2.38 2.40 -10.88
N SER A 41 2.46 1.48 -11.86
CA SER A 41 3.64 1.30 -12.68
C SER A 41 4.03 2.61 -13.37
N GLY A 42 5.26 3.05 -13.12
CA GLY A 42 5.78 4.33 -13.62
C GLY A 42 5.58 5.52 -12.68
N THR A 43 5.15 5.31 -11.44
CA THR A 43 5.19 6.31 -10.36
C THR A 43 6.21 5.91 -9.31
N ASP A 44 6.72 6.88 -8.55
CA ASP A 44 7.66 6.64 -7.44
C ASP A 44 7.08 5.63 -6.41
N ILE A 45 5.77 5.68 -6.16
CA ILE A 45 5.05 4.72 -5.29
C ILE A 45 5.28 3.25 -5.68
N ALA A 46 5.40 2.94 -6.99
CA ALA A 46 5.65 1.57 -7.42
C ALA A 46 7.09 1.11 -7.16
N GLU A 47 8.04 2.04 -7.09
CA GLU A 47 9.42 1.78 -6.68
C GLU A 47 9.46 1.49 -5.18
N ASP A 48 8.83 2.33 -4.35
CA ASP A 48 8.77 2.15 -2.89
C ASP A 48 8.06 0.85 -2.49
N LEU A 49 7.00 0.48 -3.21
CA LEU A 49 6.34 -0.82 -3.05
C LEU A 49 7.29 -2.00 -3.34
N GLY A 50 8.20 -1.83 -4.29
CA GLY A 50 9.24 -2.82 -4.59
C GLY A 50 10.22 -2.97 -3.45
N GLU A 51 10.60 -1.87 -2.82
CA GLU A 51 11.43 -1.87 -1.62
C GLU A 51 10.71 -2.51 -0.43
N LEU A 52 9.43 -2.18 -0.23
CA LEU A 52 8.60 -2.77 0.83
C LEU A 52 8.56 -4.30 0.72
N LYS A 53 8.38 -4.82 -0.50
CA LYS A 53 8.37 -6.26 -0.76
C LYS A 53 9.70 -6.92 -0.40
N GLN A 54 10.82 -6.27 -0.71
CA GLN A 54 12.15 -6.78 -0.33
C GLN A 54 12.37 -6.73 1.20
N ALA A 55 11.91 -5.67 1.87
CA ALA A 55 11.98 -5.54 3.31
C ALA A 55 11.15 -6.63 4.02
N ILE A 56 9.93 -6.89 3.53
CA ILE A 56 9.06 -7.98 3.99
C ILE A 56 9.73 -9.34 3.78
N ALA A 57 10.31 -9.59 2.61
CA ALA A 57 11.02 -10.84 2.31
C ALA A 57 12.24 -11.04 3.23
N SER A 58 12.94 -9.95 3.55
CA SER A 58 14.09 -9.94 4.46
C SER A 58 13.69 -9.95 5.94
N ARG A 59 12.39 -9.81 6.25
CA ARG A 59 11.82 -9.69 7.60
C ARG A 59 12.43 -8.53 8.39
N ASP A 60 12.82 -7.47 7.71
CA ASP A 60 13.38 -6.27 8.33
C ASP A 60 12.25 -5.34 8.77
N THR A 61 11.78 -5.51 10.01
CA THR A 61 10.66 -4.72 10.55
C THR A 61 10.96 -3.23 10.64
N ALA A 62 12.24 -2.84 10.82
CA ALA A 62 12.60 -1.43 10.88
C ALA A 62 12.45 -0.78 9.50
N THR A 63 13.00 -1.40 8.46
CA THR A 63 12.85 -0.92 7.08
C THR A 63 11.40 -1.00 6.60
N ILE A 64 10.66 -2.06 6.96
CA ILE A 64 9.21 -2.14 6.68
C ILE A 64 8.47 -0.95 7.30
N SER A 65 8.80 -0.58 8.54
CA SER A 65 8.13 0.53 9.23
C SER A 65 8.37 1.88 8.54
N GLU A 66 9.60 2.16 8.10
CA GLU A 66 9.95 3.40 7.39
C GLU A 66 9.27 3.44 6.02
N ILE A 67 9.41 2.40 5.21
CA ILE A 67 8.84 2.34 3.87
C ILE A 67 7.31 2.46 3.91
N LEU A 68 6.63 1.87 4.91
CA LEU A 68 5.19 2.01 5.08
C LEU A 68 4.75 3.43 5.42
N VAL A 69 5.56 4.16 6.21
CA VAL A 69 5.28 5.57 6.53
C VAL A 69 5.39 6.41 5.28
N ASP A 70 6.51 6.28 4.56
CA ASP A 70 6.80 7.03 3.34
C ASP A 70 5.75 6.74 2.25
N LEU A 71 5.46 5.46 1.99
CA LEU A 71 4.40 5.04 1.08
C LEU A 71 3.05 5.62 1.45
N GLY A 72 2.74 5.70 2.74
CA GLY A 72 1.48 6.26 3.21
C GLY A 72 1.37 7.76 2.95
N GLU A 73 2.48 8.50 3.10
CA GLU A 73 2.57 9.92 2.76
C GLU A 73 2.47 10.15 1.24
N ASP A 74 3.25 9.42 0.44
CA ASP A 74 3.26 9.55 -1.03
C ASP A 74 1.92 9.14 -1.65
N THR A 75 1.32 8.07 -1.14
CA THR A 75 -0.03 7.64 -1.56
C THR A 75 -1.06 8.72 -1.22
N ARG A 76 -0.95 9.37 -0.05
CA ARG A 76 -1.84 10.47 0.34
C ARG A 76 -1.65 11.68 -0.58
N ASP A 77 -0.42 12.00 -0.96
CA ASP A 77 -0.14 13.11 -1.88
C ASP A 77 -0.57 12.81 -3.32
N ALA A 78 -0.43 11.56 -3.78
CA ALA A 78 -0.98 11.11 -5.04
C ALA A 78 -2.52 11.21 -5.08
N SER A 79 -3.19 11.02 -3.93
CA SER A 79 -4.64 11.20 -3.83
C SER A 79 -5.10 12.63 -4.11
N ALA A 80 -4.25 13.64 -3.87
CA ALA A 80 -4.55 15.04 -4.18
C ALA A 80 -4.61 15.31 -5.69
N ASN A 81 -3.94 14.47 -6.50
CA ASN A 81 -3.96 14.53 -7.96
C ASN A 81 -5.06 13.63 -8.57
N ALA A 82 -5.63 12.72 -7.79
CA ALA A 82 -6.77 11.90 -8.19
C ALA A 82 -8.09 12.67 -8.02
N SER A 83 -9.11 12.34 -8.81
CA SER A 83 -10.46 12.95 -8.70
C SER A 83 -11.54 11.89 -8.51
N GLY A 84 -12.57 12.23 -7.72
CA GLY A 84 -13.71 11.37 -7.45
C GLY A 84 -13.46 10.31 -6.37
N ASN A 85 -14.18 9.19 -6.44
CA ASN A 85 -14.15 8.12 -5.43
C ASN A 85 -12.75 7.48 -5.26
N VAL A 86 -11.93 7.51 -6.31
CA VAL A 86 -10.55 6.99 -6.28
C VAL A 86 -9.68 7.80 -5.33
N ALA A 87 -9.80 9.13 -5.34
CA ALA A 87 -9.03 9.99 -4.44
C ALA A 87 -9.30 9.66 -2.97
N THR A 88 -10.57 9.51 -2.59
CA THR A 88 -10.95 9.16 -1.20
C THR A 88 -10.40 7.81 -0.77
N LYS A 89 -10.43 6.80 -1.66
CA LYS A 89 -9.90 5.46 -1.38
C LYS A 89 -8.38 5.47 -1.24
N VAL A 90 -7.68 6.16 -2.13
CA VAL A 90 -6.22 6.29 -2.11
C VAL A 90 -5.77 7.07 -0.85
N GLN A 91 -6.46 8.15 -0.50
CA GLN A 91 -6.19 8.91 0.74
C GLN A 91 -6.36 8.02 1.99
N ARG A 92 -7.46 7.27 2.06
CA ARG A 92 -7.75 6.35 3.18
C ARG A 92 -6.69 5.26 3.29
N LEU A 93 -6.18 4.77 2.16
CA LEU A 93 -5.11 3.81 2.16
C LEU A 93 -3.80 4.42 2.68
N GLY A 94 -3.42 5.60 2.19
CA GLY A 94 -2.21 6.29 2.66
C GLY A 94 -2.21 6.45 4.18
N GLU A 95 -3.34 6.83 4.76
CA GLU A 95 -3.52 6.88 6.22
C GLU A 95 -3.26 5.55 6.94
N LEU A 96 -3.72 4.45 6.36
CA LEU A 96 -3.56 3.12 6.94
C LEU A 96 -2.13 2.61 6.80
N LEU A 97 -1.47 2.88 5.68
CA LEU A 97 -0.06 2.55 5.47
C LEU A 97 0.83 3.32 6.46
N SER A 98 0.62 4.63 6.63
CA SER A 98 1.37 5.40 7.63
C SER A 98 1.09 4.93 9.06
N GLN A 99 -0.16 4.59 9.40
CA GLN A 99 -0.49 4.02 10.71
C GLN A 99 0.17 2.65 10.92
N ALA A 100 0.20 1.81 9.89
CA ALA A 100 0.84 0.52 9.92
C ALA A 100 2.33 0.63 10.22
N GLY A 101 3.03 1.48 9.47
CA GLY A 101 4.44 1.73 9.65
C GLY A 101 4.74 2.27 11.05
N ASN A 102 3.95 3.24 11.54
CA ASN A 102 4.09 3.74 12.90
C ASN A 102 3.80 2.69 13.99
N SER A 103 2.92 1.72 13.73
CA SER A 103 2.59 0.64 14.68
C SER A 103 3.65 -0.45 14.74
N LEU A 104 4.46 -0.57 13.69
CA LEU A 104 5.59 -1.51 13.58
C LEU A 104 6.90 -0.95 14.17
N LYS A 105 6.94 0.34 14.49
CA LYS A 105 8.11 1.07 14.99
C LYS A 105 8.42 0.77 16.46
#